data_AF-A0A9W9TCF4-F1
#
_entry.id   AF-A0A9W9TCF4-F1
#
_cell.length_a   1.000
_cell.length_b   1.000
_cell.length_c   1.000
_cell.angle_alpha   90.00
_cell.angle_beta   90.00
_cell.angle_gamma   90.00
#
_symmetry.space_group_name_H-M   'P 1'
#
loop_
_entity.id
_entity.type
_entity.pdbx_description
1 polymer ?
#
loop_
_entity_poly.entity_id
_entity_poly.type
_entity_poly.pdbx_seq_one_letter_code
_entity_poly.pdbx_strand_id
1 'polypeptide(L)'
;MLPQASSPVYRAIQFAIVVCGAYFVFALLFSPSEPQKWPRPSLHLSKDGFRDPKLEHIQNDTLGFEHIYAIGLKERTDKRDFLNLAASVTGIKVQWVDGVHIDELEQKALPVGYNLSTMVPSIIACWRAHMNALNRVLENSYSTALIMEDDADWDLNIKSQLTEFARGLHALKANASTDNAPYGTAWDVLWIGGCSSTAGVNETEFYVIPNDPTVPSFSRRHTWSGPKDRWVEMYPEESTRFVYKAERGCCTFGYAVTQRGARKILAALSLDHVDVPVDIAMAELCGGENGRDRLECYAPYPNIVGTFRQGGPAYRNSDIVSNDDQSLQVAHSENMVYSSRLNIHRVLAGKPALSQWEEEAPWSPKELPENLEEFPYPRGYLVNELDGE
;
A
#
# COMPACT_ATOMS: atom_id res chain seq x y z
N MET A 1 -45.53 22.58 -70.70
CA MET A 1 -46.57 22.23 -69.71
C MET A 1 -45.94 21.40 -68.61
N LEU A 2 -45.73 22.08 -67.48
CA LEU A 2 -45.68 21.62 -66.08
C LEU A 2 -44.61 20.60 -65.61
N PRO A 3 -43.91 20.87 -64.48
CA PRO A 3 -42.72 20.15 -64.04
C PRO A 3 -43.04 19.05 -63.01
N GLN A 4 -42.32 17.92 -63.07
CA GLN A 4 -42.25 16.95 -61.96
C GLN A 4 -41.40 17.52 -60.82
N ALA A 5 -42.04 18.30 -59.95
CA ALA A 5 -41.50 18.64 -58.65
C ALA A 5 -41.65 17.41 -57.73
N SER A 6 -40.58 16.62 -57.58
CA SER A 6 -40.50 15.69 -56.45
C SER A 6 -40.51 16.54 -55.17
N SER A 7 -41.57 16.44 -54.36
CA SER A 7 -41.72 17.30 -53.18
C SER A 7 -40.52 17.12 -52.23
N PRO A 8 -40.07 18.19 -51.56
CA PRO A 8 -38.98 18.11 -50.58
C PRO A 8 -39.30 17.13 -49.44
N VAL A 9 -40.59 16.88 -49.18
CA VAL A 9 -41.08 15.89 -48.23
C VAL A 9 -40.75 14.46 -48.69
N TYR A 10 -40.88 14.14 -49.98
CA TYR A 10 -40.58 12.80 -50.49
C TYR A 10 -39.09 12.48 -50.43
N ARG A 11 -38.23 13.47 -50.72
CA ARG A 11 -36.77 13.31 -50.55
C ARG A 11 -36.36 13.22 -49.08
N ALA A 12 -37.01 13.96 -48.18
CA ALA A 12 -36.78 13.87 -46.75
C ALA A 12 -37.18 12.50 -46.17
N ILE A 13 -38.30 11.93 -46.62
CA ILE A 13 -38.76 10.59 -46.22
C ILE A 13 -37.79 9.52 -46.72
N GLN A 14 -37.32 9.61 -47.97
CA GLN A 14 -36.33 8.66 -48.50
C GLN A 14 -34.99 8.76 -47.76
N PHE A 15 -34.54 9.97 -47.39
CA PHE A 15 -33.33 10.15 -46.60
C PHE A 15 -33.49 9.60 -45.17
N ALA A 16 -34.64 9.83 -44.53
CA ALA A 16 -34.92 9.29 -43.19
C ALA A 16 -34.96 7.76 -43.17
N ILE A 17 -35.53 7.11 -44.20
CA ILE A 17 -35.55 5.65 -44.31
C ILE A 17 -34.12 5.09 -44.49
N VAL A 18 -33.29 5.75 -45.29
CA VAL A 18 -31.89 5.32 -45.50
C VAL A 18 -31.06 5.52 -44.23
N VAL A 19 -31.21 6.64 -43.52
CA VAL A 19 -30.49 6.90 -42.27
C VAL A 19 -30.95 5.97 -41.15
N CYS A 20 -32.25 5.74 -40.99
CA CYS A 20 -32.77 4.78 -40.02
C CYS A 20 -32.37 3.34 -40.36
N GLY A 21 -32.40 2.96 -41.64
CA GLY A 21 -31.95 1.64 -42.10
C GLY A 21 -30.44 1.43 -41.86
N ALA A 22 -29.61 2.43 -42.14
CA ALA A 22 -28.18 2.38 -41.88
C ALA A 22 -27.87 2.32 -40.38
N TYR A 23 -28.60 3.07 -39.55
CA TYR A 23 -28.48 3.01 -38.09
C TYR A 23 -28.91 1.65 -37.54
N PHE A 24 -29.97 1.05 -38.08
CA PHE A 24 -30.43 -0.28 -37.66
C PHE A 24 -29.44 -1.39 -38.03
N VAL A 25 -28.83 -1.29 -39.22
CA VAL A 25 -27.77 -2.23 -39.65
C VAL A 25 -26.49 -2.01 -38.83
N PHE A 26 -26.13 -0.78 -38.50
CA PHE A 26 -25.01 -0.47 -37.60
C PHE A 26 -25.26 -1.00 -36.18
N ALA A 27 -26.48 -0.85 -35.64
CA ALA A 27 -26.85 -1.38 -34.33
C ALA A 27 -26.91 -2.91 -34.27
N LEU A 28 -27.20 -3.59 -35.40
CA LEU A 28 -27.17 -5.06 -35.50
C LEU A 28 -25.75 -5.61 -35.71
N LEU A 29 -24.87 -4.89 -36.41
CA LEU A 29 -23.47 -5.29 -36.63
C LEU A 29 -22.53 -4.90 -35.48
N PHE A 30 -22.88 -3.84 -34.73
CA PHE A 30 -22.14 -3.33 -33.57
C PHE A 30 -22.99 -3.34 -32.31
N SER A 31 -23.88 -4.33 -32.17
CA SER A 31 -24.47 -4.63 -30.87
C SER A 31 -23.31 -5.05 -29.96
N PRO A 32 -23.01 -4.31 -28.87
CA PRO A 32 -21.99 -4.75 -27.94
C PRO A 32 -22.37 -6.15 -27.48
N SER A 33 -21.48 -7.13 -27.70
CA SER A 33 -21.65 -8.45 -27.11
C SER A 33 -21.99 -8.25 -25.64
N GLU A 34 -23.03 -8.95 -25.15
CA GLU A 34 -23.29 -8.99 -23.71
C GLU A 34 -21.95 -9.17 -23.00
N PRO A 35 -21.60 -8.35 -21.99
CA PRO A 35 -20.38 -8.58 -21.25
C PRO A 35 -20.45 -10.03 -20.78
N GLN A 36 -19.48 -10.83 -21.22
CA GLN A 36 -19.33 -12.21 -20.83
C GLN A 36 -19.43 -12.21 -19.31
N LYS A 37 -20.56 -12.71 -18.79
CA LYS A 37 -20.80 -12.80 -17.35
C LYS A 37 -19.87 -13.88 -16.84
N TRP A 38 -18.63 -13.47 -16.55
CA TRP A 38 -17.69 -14.28 -15.83
C TRP A 38 -18.37 -14.76 -14.55
N PRO A 39 -18.18 -16.03 -14.17
CA PRO A 39 -18.77 -16.54 -12.95
C PRO A 39 -18.33 -15.60 -11.82
N ARG A 40 -19.31 -14.97 -11.16
CA ARG A 40 -19.05 -14.28 -9.89
C ARG A 40 -18.33 -15.32 -9.03
N PRO A 41 -17.11 -15.07 -8.54
CA PRO A 41 -16.53 -15.90 -7.51
C PRO A 41 -17.61 -16.04 -6.45
N SER A 42 -17.97 -17.28 -6.12
CA SER A 42 -18.85 -17.51 -4.99
C SER A 42 -18.20 -16.76 -3.84
N LEU A 43 -18.93 -15.83 -3.23
CA LEU A 43 -18.43 -15.11 -2.07
C LEU A 43 -18.17 -16.20 -1.03
N HIS A 44 -16.93 -16.67 -0.95
CA HIS A 44 -16.47 -17.58 0.08
C HIS A 44 -16.40 -16.75 1.35
N LEU A 45 -17.58 -16.40 1.87
CA LEU A 45 -17.80 -16.17 3.29
C LEU A 45 -17.53 -17.53 3.95
N SER A 46 -16.26 -17.88 4.06
CA SER A 46 -15.82 -18.97 4.90
C SER A 46 -16.13 -18.57 6.33
N LYS A 47 -17.32 -18.94 6.78
CA LYS A 47 -17.67 -19.10 8.19
C LYS A 47 -16.97 -20.32 8.81
N ASP A 48 -15.98 -20.90 8.14
CA ASP A 48 -15.15 -21.99 8.66
C ASP A 48 -14.02 -21.43 9.54
N GLY A 49 -14.40 -20.99 10.73
CA GLY A 49 -14.26 -21.78 11.96
C GLY A 49 -12.93 -22.43 12.37
N PHE A 50 -11.86 -22.34 11.58
CA PHE A 50 -10.51 -22.67 12.06
C PHE A 50 -9.70 -21.38 12.12
N ARG A 51 -9.74 -20.73 13.29
CA ARG A 51 -8.72 -19.74 13.65
C ARG A 51 -7.38 -20.47 13.59
N ASP A 52 -6.52 -20.09 12.65
CA ASP A 52 -5.14 -20.55 12.62
C ASP A 52 -4.46 -19.92 13.85
N PRO A 53 -4.13 -20.69 14.90
CA PRO A 53 -3.63 -20.13 16.15
C PRO A 53 -2.37 -19.29 15.94
N LYS A 54 -1.61 -19.60 14.88
CA LYS A 54 -0.40 -18.86 14.50
C LYS A 54 -0.73 -17.42 14.12
N LEU A 55 -1.83 -17.20 13.41
CA LEU A 55 -2.25 -15.87 12.97
C LEU A 55 -2.87 -15.05 14.10
N GLU A 56 -3.27 -15.66 15.21
CA GLU A 56 -3.77 -14.93 16.39
C GLU A 56 -2.69 -14.00 16.98
N HIS A 57 -1.40 -14.31 16.80
CA HIS A 57 -0.31 -13.45 17.23
C HIS A 57 -0.30 -12.08 16.52
N ILE A 58 -0.93 -11.94 15.35
CA ILE A 58 -1.08 -10.65 14.67
C ILE A 58 -1.97 -9.69 15.50
N GLN A 59 -2.79 -10.23 16.41
CA GLN A 59 -3.68 -9.43 17.25
C GLN A 59 -2.98 -8.80 18.46
N ASN A 60 -1.71 -9.15 18.72
CA ASN A 60 -0.93 -8.59 19.82
C ASN A 60 -0.58 -7.11 19.61
N ASP A 61 0.21 -6.54 20.51
CA ASP A 61 0.67 -5.14 20.46
C ASP A 61 1.81 -4.88 19.47
N THR A 62 2.39 -5.94 18.87
CA THR A 62 3.46 -5.86 17.87
C THR A 62 3.02 -6.33 16.49
N LEU A 63 1.71 -6.49 16.27
CA LEU A 63 1.12 -6.96 15.00
C LEU A 63 1.72 -8.28 14.52
N GLY A 64 2.19 -9.14 15.43
CA GLY A 64 2.85 -10.41 15.10
C GLY A 64 4.32 -10.29 14.67
N PHE A 65 4.91 -9.10 14.65
CA PHE A 65 6.36 -8.92 14.56
C PHE A 65 6.99 -9.06 15.94
N GLU A 66 8.31 -9.26 16.02
CA GLU A 66 9.00 -9.24 17.32
C GLU A 66 9.12 -7.82 17.88
N HIS A 67 9.23 -6.83 16.98
CA HIS A 67 9.35 -5.44 17.37
C HIS A 67 8.77 -4.46 16.32
N ILE A 68 8.38 -3.27 16.77
CA ILE A 68 7.98 -2.17 15.90
C ILE A 68 8.78 -0.92 16.23
N TYR A 69 9.44 -0.36 15.23
CA TYR A 69 10.13 0.93 15.29
C TYR A 69 9.38 2.01 14.52
N ALA A 70 9.42 3.24 15.02
CA ALA A 70 9.12 4.45 14.25
C ALA A 70 10.34 5.35 14.15
N ILE A 71 10.59 5.89 12.96
CA ILE A 71 11.67 6.82 12.65
C ILE A 71 11.09 8.22 12.54
N GLY A 72 11.67 9.19 13.24
CA GLY A 72 11.27 10.59 13.12
C GLY A 72 12.23 11.50 13.85
N LEU A 73 12.31 12.77 13.47
CA LEU A 73 13.14 13.74 14.19
C LEU A 73 12.64 13.92 15.63
N LYS A 74 13.56 14.16 16.57
CA LYS A 74 13.24 14.20 18.00
C LYS A 74 12.36 15.39 18.38
N GLU A 75 12.59 16.52 17.73
CA GLU A 75 11.90 17.78 17.94
C GLU A 75 10.58 17.90 17.16
N ARG A 76 10.27 16.96 16.25
CA ARG A 76 8.95 16.82 15.61
C ARG A 76 7.93 16.22 16.57
N THR A 77 7.76 16.86 17.74
CA THR A 77 6.85 16.39 18.79
C THR A 77 5.41 16.35 18.29
N ASP A 78 5.03 17.21 17.35
CA ASP A 78 3.72 17.18 16.69
C ASP A 78 3.43 15.83 16.02
N LYS A 79 4.39 15.28 15.27
CA LYS A 79 4.26 13.98 14.61
C LYS A 79 4.39 12.82 15.60
N ARG A 80 5.35 12.92 16.55
CA ARG A 80 5.57 11.87 17.56
C ARG A 80 4.35 11.69 18.48
N ASP A 81 3.77 12.78 18.96
CA ASP A 81 2.59 12.75 19.82
C ASP A 81 1.40 12.14 19.08
N PHE A 82 1.22 12.48 17.80
CA PHE A 82 0.15 11.93 16.99
C PHE A 82 0.32 10.42 16.78
N LEU A 83 1.50 9.97 16.33
CA LEU A 83 1.76 8.55 16.12
C LEU A 83 1.63 7.76 17.43
N ASN A 84 2.14 8.28 18.54
CA ASN A 84 1.99 7.64 19.86
C ASN A 84 0.52 7.50 20.27
N LEU A 85 -0.30 8.53 20.04
CA LEU A 85 -1.72 8.48 20.36
C LEU A 85 -2.46 7.50 19.43
N ALA A 86 -2.15 7.49 18.14
CA ALA A 86 -2.70 6.55 17.16
C ALA A 86 -2.35 5.09 17.52
N ALA A 87 -1.10 4.84 17.90
CA ALA A 87 -0.62 3.55 18.38
C ALA A 87 -1.34 3.13 19.67
N SER A 88 -1.49 4.05 20.63
CA SER A 88 -2.21 3.80 21.88
C SER A 88 -3.67 3.39 21.65
N VAL A 89 -4.42 4.14 20.82
CA VAL A 89 -5.85 3.83 20.57
C VAL A 89 -6.06 2.57 19.73
N THR A 90 -5.08 2.13 18.97
CA THR A 90 -5.13 0.89 18.18
C THR A 90 -4.43 -0.29 18.87
N GLY A 91 -3.90 -0.08 20.09
CA GLY A 91 -3.23 -1.11 20.88
C GLY A 91 -1.95 -1.61 20.23
N ILE A 92 -1.17 -0.72 19.62
CA ILE A 92 0.12 -0.99 18.97
C ILE A 92 1.23 -0.36 19.81
N LYS A 93 2.32 -1.09 20.02
CA LYS A 93 3.49 -0.65 20.77
C LYS A 93 4.62 -0.33 19.82
N VAL A 94 5.04 0.93 19.81
CA VAL A 94 6.10 1.45 18.95
C VAL A 94 7.28 1.93 19.80
N GLN A 95 8.50 1.64 19.37
CA GLN A 95 9.72 2.22 19.91
C GLN A 95 10.30 3.25 18.94
N TRP A 96 10.69 4.42 19.42
CA TRP A 96 11.29 5.45 18.58
C TRP A 96 12.76 5.19 18.29
N VAL A 97 13.13 5.42 17.03
CA VAL A 97 14.50 5.64 16.56
C VAL A 97 14.58 7.09 16.12
N ASP A 98 15.50 7.85 16.72
CA ASP A 98 15.65 9.25 16.37
C ASP A 98 16.14 9.39 14.91
N GLY A 99 15.47 10.27 14.17
CA GLY A 99 15.91 10.74 12.87
C GLY A 99 17.24 11.47 13.00
N VAL A 100 17.91 11.66 11.86
CA VAL A 100 19.27 12.21 11.82
C VAL A 100 19.20 13.62 11.25
N HIS A 101 19.85 14.57 11.89
CA HIS A 101 20.00 15.91 11.35
C HIS A 101 21.15 15.99 10.34
N ILE A 102 21.08 16.97 9.44
CA ILE A 102 22.10 17.18 8.40
C ILE A 102 23.46 17.57 8.99
N ASP A 103 23.49 18.21 10.16
CA ASP A 103 24.71 18.64 10.86
C ASP A 103 25.37 17.51 11.65
N GLU A 104 24.69 16.38 11.84
CA GLU A 104 25.25 15.14 12.39
C GLU A 104 25.97 14.29 11.33
N LEU A 105 25.88 14.68 10.05
CA LEU A 105 26.49 13.93 8.94
C LEU A 105 27.98 14.26 8.79
N GLU A 106 28.80 13.21 8.81
CA GLU A 106 30.24 13.30 8.59
C GLU A 106 30.63 12.65 7.26
N GLN A 107 31.23 13.41 6.34
CA GLN A 107 31.60 12.91 5.00
C GLN A 107 32.48 11.65 5.07
N LYS A 108 33.33 11.54 6.10
CA LYS A 108 34.22 10.38 6.31
C LYS A 108 33.49 9.12 6.75
N ALA A 109 32.26 9.25 7.26
CA ALA A 109 31.43 8.15 7.71
C ALA A 109 30.44 7.66 6.63
N LEU A 110 30.38 8.33 5.49
CA LEU A 110 29.47 7.97 4.40
C LEU A 110 30.02 6.81 3.58
N PRO A 111 29.16 5.90 3.11
CA PRO A 111 29.54 4.83 2.18
C PRO A 111 29.97 5.41 0.83
N VAL A 112 30.59 4.57 0.01
CA VAL A 112 30.92 4.92 -1.38
C VAL A 112 29.63 5.32 -2.12
N GLY A 113 29.73 6.39 -2.91
CA GLY A 113 28.61 6.97 -3.68
C GLY A 113 28.02 8.23 -3.05
N TYR A 114 27.90 8.29 -1.72
CA TYR A 114 27.35 9.46 -1.03
C TYR A 114 28.40 10.56 -0.78
N ASN A 115 28.02 11.79 -1.15
CA ASN A 115 28.87 12.97 -0.98
C ASN A 115 28.04 14.21 -0.65
N LEU A 116 28.32 14.82 0.51
CA LEU A 116 27.63 15.99 1.04
C LEU A 116 27.80 17.25 0.17
N SER A 117 28.81 17.27 -0.70
CA SER A 117 29.05 18.39 -1.61
C SER A 117 28.26 18.30 -2.91
N THR A 118 27.78 17.10 -3.28
CA THR A 118 27.12 16.85 -4.57
C THR A 118 25.71 16.32 -4.43
N MET A 119 25.26 15.97 -3.22
CA MET A 119 23.94 15.42 -2.94
C MET A 119 23.23 16.26 -1.88
N VAL A 120 21.90 16.18 -1.87
CA VAL A 120 21.08 16.87 -0.86
C VAL A 120 21.29 16.20 0.50
N PRO A 121 21.84 16.88 1.52
CA PRO A 121 22.23 16.24 2.78
C PRO A 121 21.07 15.57 3.53
N SER A 122 19.87 16.11 3.45
CA SER A 122 18.67 15.55 4.08
C SER A 122 18.23 14.20 3.48
N ILE A 123 18.54 13.91 2.20
CA ILE A 123 18.36 12.58 1.61
C ILE A 123 19.30 11.58 2.28
N ILE A 124 20.56 11.98 2.50
CA ILE A 124 21.57 11.15 3.18
C ILE A 124 21.19 10.97 4.67
N ALA A 125 20.64 12.01 5.30
CA ALA A 125 20.16 11.95 6.68
C ALA A 125 19.00 10.95 6.83
N CYS A 126 18.06 10.95 5.88
CA CYS A 126 17.00 9.95 5.79
C CYS A 126 17.59 8.52 5.69
N TRP A 127 18.50 8.28 4.75
CA TRP A 127 19.20 6.99 4.66
C TRP A 127 19.83 6.58 6.00
N ARG A 128 20.56 7.48 6.67
CA ARG A 128 21.26 7.18 7.93
C ARG A 128 20.27 6.81 9.03
N ALA A 129 19.09 7.44 9.08
CA ALA A 129 18.04 7.11 10.03
C ALA A 129 17.49 5.68 9.81
N HIS A 130 17.28 5.28 8.54
CA HIS A 130 16.88 3.90 8.22
C HIS A 130 17.97 2.89 8.58
N MET A 131 19.25 3.18 8.29
CA MET A 131 20.36 2.31 8.69
C MET A 131 20.49 2.20 10.21
N ASN A 132 20.18 3.26 10.97
CA ASN A 132 20.12 3.21 12.43
C ASN A 132 19.02 2.25 12.91
N ALA A 133 17.82 2.32 12.34
CA ALA A 133 16.74 1.40 12.69
C ALA A 133 17.09 -0.06 12.36
N LEU A 134 17.69 -0.33 11.20
CA LEU A 134 18.17 -1.67 10.84
C LEU A 134 19.27 -2.17 11.79
N ASN A 135 20.20 -1.30 12.19
CA ASN A 135 21.20 -1.65 13.21
C ASN A 135 20.53 -2.02 14.54
N ARG A 136 19.46 -1.33 14.97
CA ARG A 136 18.72 -1.71 16.19
C ARG A 136 18.14 -3.12 16.11
N VAL A 137 17.65 -3.55 14.94
CA VAL A 137 17.19 -4.94 14.73
C VAL A 137 18.33 -5.94 15.00
N LEU A 138 19.55 -5.64 14.51
CA LEU A 138 20.71 -6.50 14.71
C LEU A 138 21.24 -6.47 16.15
N GLU A 139 21.36 -5.28 16.75
CA GLU A 139 21.84 -5.09 18.13
C GLU A 139 21.00 -5.86 19.14
N ASN A 140 19.67 -5.83 18.97
CA ASN A 140 18.73 -6.52 19.85
C ASN A 140 18.50 -7.98 19.45
N SER A 141 19.12 -8.45 18.36
CA SER A 141 18.95 -9.80 17.83
C SER A 141 17.49 -10.18 17.52
N TYR A 142 16.66 -9.21 17.16
CA TYR A 142 15.26 -9.47 16.78
C TYR A 142 15.19 -10.25 15.48
N SER A 143 14.28 -11.23 15.42
CA SER A 143 14.03 -12.06 14.24
C SER A 143 13.32 -11.30 13.14
N THR A 144 12.36 -10.44 13.51
CA THR A 144 11.59 -9.58 12.61
C THR A 144 11.33 -8.22 13.25
N ALA A 145 11.27 -7.17 12.43
CA ALA A 145 10.82 -5.87 12.90
C ALA A 145 10.03 -5.15 11.81
N LEU A 146 8.95 -4.47 12.20
CA LEU A 146 8.27 -3.47 11.38
C LEU A 146 8.90 -2.10 11.67
N ILE A 147 9.22 -1.35 10.62
CA ILE A 147 9.81 -0.01 10.70
C ILE A 147 8.87 0.94 9.96
N MET A 148 8.45 2.02 10.62
CA MET A 148 7.54 3.03 10.09
C MET A 148 8.15 4.43 10.15
N GLU A 149 7.72 5.32 9.28
CA GLU A 149 8.05 6.75 9.33
C GLU A 149 7.10 7.52 10.28
N ASP A 150 7.48 8.71 10.72
CA ASP A 150 6.73 9.50 11.70
C ASP A 150 5.40 10.05 11.19
N ASP A 151 5.21 10.08 9.87
CA ASP A 151 3.96 10.41 9.22
C ASP A 151 3.15 9.17 8.80
N ALA A 152 3.58 7.96 9.17
CA ALA A 152 2.83 6.73 8.89
C ALA A 152 1.45 6.72 9.58
N ASP A 153 0.47 6.19 8.87
CA ASP A 153 -0.89 5.96 9.36
C ASP A 153 -1.45 4.64 8.80
N TRP A 154 -2.43 4.09 9.51
CA TRP A 154 -3.03 2.80 9.23
C TRP A 154 -4.53 2.82 9.44
N ASP A 155 -5.20 1.82 8.86
CA ASP A 155 -6.62 1.61 9.05
C ASP A 155 -6.89 1.09 10.47
N LEU A 156 -8.00 1.47 11.09
CA LEU A 156 -8.42 0.89 12.36
C LEU A 156 -8.58 -0.64 12.29
N ASN A 157 -8.74 -1.21 11.09
CA ASN A 157 -8.79 -2.64 10.82
C ASN A 157 -7.43 -3.26 10.43
N ILE A 158 -6.30 -2.60 10.73
CA ILE A 158 -4.94 -3.07 10.36
C ILE A 158 -4.66 -4.52 10.76
N LYS A 159 -5.16 -4.99 11.91
CA LYS A 159 -4.97 -6.38 12.36
C LYS A 159 -5.66 -7.39 11.44
N SER A 160 -6.83 -7.06 10.90
CA SER A 160 -7.54 -7.89 9.91
C SER A 160 -6.82 -7.86 8.55
N GLN A 161 -6.41 -6.66 8.10
CA GLN A 161 -5.63 -6.50 6.87
C GLN A 161 -4.34 -7.33 6.91
N LEU A 162 -3.59 -7.26 8.02
CA LEU A 162 -2.34 -7.99 8.19
C LEU A 162 -2.55 -9.50 8.36
N THR A 163 -3.67 -9.92 8.93
CA THR A 163 -4.04 -11.35 9.01
C THR A 163 -4.23 -11.95 7.61
N GLU A 164 -4.93 -11.26 6.71
CA GLU A 164 -5.07 -11.72 5.33
C GLU A 164 -3.79 -11.54 4.51
N PHE A 165 -3.00 -10.50 4.78
CA PHE A 165 -1.68 -10.36 4.20
C PHE A 165 -0.77 -11.56 4.53
N ALA A 166 -0.74 -12.00 5.79
CA ALA A 166 0.01 -13.17 6.22
C ALA A 166 -0.43 -14.45 5.50
N ARG A 167 -1.75 -14.63 5.31
CA ARG A 167 -2.29 -15.75 4.52
C ARG A 167 -1.85 -15.71 3.07
N GLY A 168 -1.81 -14.52 2.47
CA GLY A 168 -1.25 -14.31 1.14
C GLY A 168 0.21 -14.70 1.04
N LEU A 169 1.03 -14.31 2.02
CA LEU A 169 2.43 -14.73 2.09
C LEU A 169 2.58 -16.26 2.19
N HIS A 170 1.74 -16.92 2.98
CA HIS A 170 1.77 -18.39 3.10
C HIS A 170 1.40 -19.08 1.79
N ALA A 171 0.42 -18.54 1.07
CA ALA A 171 0.02 -19.06 -0.23
C ALA A 171 1.11 -18.90 -1.29
N LEU A 172 1.75 -17.71 -1.37
CA LEU A 172 2.75 -17.38 -2.39
C LEU A 172 4.12 -18.04 -2.17
N LYS A 173 4.48 -18.34 -0.92
CA LYS A 173 5.81 -18.86 -0.59
C LYS A 173 5.82 -20.29 -0.06
N ALA A 174 4.64 -20.88 0.15
CA ALA A 174 4.45 -22.23 0.68
C ALA A 174 5.35 -22.55 1.90
N ASN A 175 5.51 -21.60 2.83
CA ASN A 175 6.44 -21.76 3.95
C ASN A 175 5.73 -21.86 5.31
N ALA A 176 6.35 -22.60 6.24
CA ALA A 176 5.81 -22.84 7.57
C ALA A 176 5.88 -21.58 8.43
N SER A 177 4.71 -20.98 8.68
CA SER A 177 4.54 -20.07 9.82
C SER A 177 4.79 -20.80 11.13
N THR A 178 5.26 -20.06 12.12
CA THR A 178 5.33 -20.51 13.51
C THR A 178 4.53 -19.52 14.36
N ASP A 179 4.20 -19.91 15.59
CA ASP A 179 3.46 -19.05 16.52
C ASP A 179 4.13 -17.68 16.67
N ASN A 180 5.47 -17.63 16.71
CA ASN A 180 6.24 -16.39 16.85
C ASN A 180 6.62 -15.72 15.52
N ALA A 181 6.20 -16.27 14.37
CA ALA A 181 6.45 -15.72 13.05
C ALA A 181 5.22 -15.95 12.15
N PRO A 182 4.12 -15.23 12.39
CA PRO A 182 2.87 -15.38 11.65
C PRO A 182 2.98 -15.02 10.17
N TYR A 183 4.00 -14.24 9.76
CA TYR A 183 4.31 -13.92 8.36
C TYR A 183 5.36 -14.87 7.76
N GLY A 184 5.82 -15.87 8.51
CA GLY A 184 7.04 -16.63 8.22
C GLY A 184 8.31 -15.76 8.27
N THR A 185 9.46 -16.34 7.93
CA THR A 185 10.77 -15.66 7.95
C THR A 185 11.60 -15.86 6.68
N ALA A 186 11.01 -16.45 5.64
CA ALA A 186 11.73 -16.72 4.38
C ALA A 186 11.74 -15.52 3.41
N TRP A 187 11.13 -14.40 3.77
CA TRP A 187 11.24 -13.11 3.10
C TRP A 187 12.39 -12.28 3.71
N ASP A 188 12.84 -11.26 2.98
CA ASP A 188 13.83 -10.29 3.45
C ASP A 188 13.19 -8.95 3.78
N VAL A 189 12.25 -8.48 2.94
CA VAL A 189 11.47 -7.24 3.15
C VAL A 189 9.98 -7.48 2.89
N LEU A 190 9.12 -6.95 3.76
CA LEU A 190 7.69 -6.76 3.46
C LEU A 190 7.45 -5.26 3.28
N TRP A 191 7.12 -4.83 2.08
CA TRP A 191 6.88 -3.42 1.77
C TRP A 191 5.43 -3.05 2.08
N ILE A 192 5.07 -3.02 3.37
CA ILE A 192 3.69 -2.89 3.86
C ILE A 192 3.03 -1.55 3.46
N GLY A 193 3.83 -0.50 3.35
CA GLY A 193 3.38 0.85 3.05
C GLY A 193 4.42 1.69 2.32
N GLY A 194 3.97 2.38 1.27
CA GLY A 194 4.79 3.28 0.46
C GLY A 194 3.93 4.14 -0.48
N CYS A 195 4.57 4.79 -1.43
CA CYS A 195 3.94 5.51 -2.53
C CYS A 195 3.52 4.53 -3.63
N SER A 196 4.29 3.47 -3.86
CA SER A 196 3.92 2.42 -4.81
C SER A 196 4.70 1.14 -4.59
N SER A 197 4.20 0.06 -5.20
CA SER A 197 4.86 -1.23 -5.31
C SER A 197 4.54 -1.81 -6.70
N THR A 198 5.47 -2.58 -7.26
CA THR A 198 5.24 -3.27 -8.55
C THR A 198 5.69 -4.72 -8.47
N ALA A 199 4.90 -5.58 -9.11
CA ALA A 199 5.29 -6.97 -9.36
C ALA A 199 6.32 -7.02 -10.50
N GLY A 200 7.14 -8.08 -10.52
CA GLY A 200 8.07 -8.28 -11.63
C GLY A 200 7.36 -8.61 -12.94
N VAL A 201 8.01 -8.35 -14.08
CA VAL A 201 7.42 -8.62 -15.41
C VAL A 201 7.01 -10.08 -15.59
N ASN A 202 7.77 -11.00 -15.00
CA ASN A 202 7.53 -12.45 -15.04
C ASN A 202 6.75 -12.97 -13.83
N GLU A 203 6.28 -12.09 -12.93
CA GLU A 203 5.50 -12.52 -11.77
C GLU A 203 4.09 -12.92 -12.23
N THR A 204 3.67 -14.12 -11.84
CA THR A 204 2.39 -14.71 -12.28
C THR A 204 1.51 -15.10 -11.10
N GLU A 205 2.07 -15.18 -9.90
CA GLU A 205 1.34 -15.61 -8.71
C GLU A 205 0.95 -14.40 -7.85
N PHE A 206 -0.36 -14.26 -7.63
CA PHE A 206 -0.94 -13.19 -6.82
C PHE A 206 -1.93 -13.79 -5.85
N TYR A 207 -1.91 -13.31 -4.61
CA TYR A 207 -2.99 -13.56 -3.68
C TYR A 207 -3.97 -12.41 -3.75
N VAL A 208 -5.21 -12.71 -4.13
CA VAL A 208 -6.24 -11.72 -4.42
C VAL A 208 -7.28 -11.72 -3.30
N ILE A 209 -7.58 -10.54 -2.78
CA ILE A 209 -8.54 -10.28 -1.72
C ILE A 209 -9.64 -9.38 -2.30
N PRO A 210 -10.70 -9.94 -2.89
CA PRO A 210 -11.77 -9.16 -3.49
C PRO A 210 -12.72 -8.59 -2.43
N ASN A 211 -13.41 -7.49 -2.75
CA ASN A 211 -14.37 -6.84 -1.85
C ASN A 211 -13.77 -6.38 -0.51
N ASP A 212 -12.50 -5.95 -0.49
CA ASP A 212 -11.87 -5.43 0.73
C ASP A 212 -12.50 -4.06 1.09
N PRO A 213 -13.23 -3.95 2.22
CA PRO A 213 -13.91 -2.72 2.61
C PRO A 213 -12.94 -1.59 3.05
N THR A 214 -11.64 -1.91 3.17
CA THR A 214 -10.57 -0.96 3.51
C THR A 214 -9.79 -0.48 2.29
N VAL A 215 -10.17 -0.90 1.09
CA VAL A 215 -9.56 -0.45 -0.16
C VAL A 215 -10.31 0.78 -0.69
N PRO A 216 -9.62 1.92 -0.91
CA PRO A 216 -10.24 3.08 -1.54
C PRO A 216 -10.43 2.86 -3.05
N SER A 217 -11.44 3.55 -3.61
CA SER A 217 -11.70 3.62 -5.06
C SER A 217 -10.48 4.12 -5.83
N PHE A 218 -10.40 3.80 -7.13
CA PHE A 218 -9.25 4.18 -7.97
C PHE A 218 -9.01 5.70 -7.99
N SER A 219 -10.08 6.50 -7.98
CA SER A 219 -10.02 7.98 -7.95
C SER A 219 -9.40 8.55 -6.67
N ARG A 220 -9.32 7.75 -5.60
CA ARG A 220 -8.80 8.13 -4.27
C ARG A 220 -7.46 7.50 -3.96
N ARG A 221 -6.91 6.71 -4.89
CA ARG A 221 -5.58 6.12 -4.74
C ARG A 221 -4.53 7.12 -5.18
N HIS A 222 -3.56 7.35 -4.32
CA HIS A 222 -2.40 8.21 -4.57
C HIS A 222 -1.14 7.37 -4.86
N THR A 223 -1.34 6.16 -5.40
CA THR A 223 -0.27 5.28 -5.89
C THR A 223 0.00 5.50 -7.37
N TRP A 224 1.27 5.66 -7.74
CA TRP A 224 1.64 6.02 -9.13
C TRP A 224 1.90 4.79 -10.01
N SER A 225 2.00 3.61 -9.39
CA SER A 225 2.14 2.31 -10.03
C SER A 225 1.50 1.24 -9.15
N GLY A 226 1.15 0.11 -9.75
CA GLY A 226 0.51 -1.02 -9.07
C GLY A 226 0.77 -2.35 -9.78
N PRO A 227 -0.07 -3.38 -9.59
CA PRO A 227 0.01 -4.61 -10.36
C PRO A 227 -0.23 -4.34 -11.85
N LYS A 228 0.15 -5.30 -12.71
CA LYS A 228 0.03 -5.16 -14.18
C LYS A 228 -1.40 -4.77 -14.59
N ASP A 229 -1.56 -4.02 -15.68
CA ASP A 229 -2.86 -3.58 -16.20
C ASP A 229 -3.87 -4.74 -16.36
N ARG A 230 -3.40 -5.93 -16.77
CA ARG A 230 -4.22 -7.15 -16.88
C ARG A 230 -4.88 -7.57 -15.55
N TRP A 231 -4.29 -7.27 -14.40
CA TRP A 231 -4.92 -7.53 -13.09
C TRP A 231 -6.09 -6.59 -12.83
N VAL A 232 -5.98 -5.32 -13.25
CA VAL A 232 -7.09 -4.36 -13.20
C VAL A 232 -8.20 -4.81 -14.15
N GLU A 233 -7.87 -5.40 -15.30
CA GLU A 233 -8.86 -5.96 -16.23
C GLU A 233 -9.56 -7.21 -15.68
N MET A 234 -8.82 -8.11 -15.02
CA MET A 234 -9.36 -9.34 -14.43
C MET A 234 -10.21 -9.05 -13.19
N TYR A 235 -9.86 -7.99 -12.45
CA TYR A 235 -10.55 -7.53 -11.25
C TYR A 235 -10.97 -6.07 -11.42
N PRO A 236 -12.00 -5.81 -12.25
CA PRO A 236 -12.47 -4.45 -12.52
C PRO A 236 -13.15 -3.81 -11.31
N GLU A 237 -13.40 -4.59 -10.25
CA GLU A 237 -13.92 -4.09 -8.99
C GLU A 237 -12.82 -3.33 -8.23
N GLU A 238 -13.14 -2.09 -7.79
CA GLU A 238 -12.15 -1.18 -7.21
C GLU A 238 -11.85 -1.45 -5.73
N SER A 239 -12.36 -2.53 -5.16
CA SER A 239 -12.15 -2.96 -3.78
C SER A 239 -11.16 -4.10 -3.64
N THR A 240 -10.53 -4.53 -4.73
CA THR A 240 -9.56 -5.62 -4.68
C THR A 240 -8.25 -5.16 -4.04
N ARG A 241 -7.76 -5.92 -3.07
CA ARG A 241 -6.36 -5.89 -2.61
C ARG A 241 -5.60 -7.09 -3.13
N PHE A 242 -4.37 -6.86 -3.55
CA PHE A 242 -3.44 -7.88 -4.03
C PHE A 242 -2.28 -8.02 -3.06
N VAL A 243 -1.70 -9.21 -3.00
CA VAL A 243 -0.39 -9.49 -2.40
C VAL A 243 0.44 -10.25 -3.42
N TYR A 244 1.69 -9.86 -3.59
CA TYR A 244 2.58 -10.45 -4.60
C TYR A 244 4.05 -10.27 -4.22
N LYS A 245 4.93 -10.99 -4.93
CA LYS A 245 6.38 -10.78 -4.84
C LYS A 245 6.74 -9.45 -5.51
N ALA A 246 7.24 -8.52 -4.72
CA ALA A 246 7.59 -7.19 -5.18
C ALA A 246 8.95 -7.19 -5.87
N GLU A 247 8.99 -6.62 -7.08
CA GLU A 247 10.26 -6.30 -7.76
C GLU A 247 10.72 -4.89 -7.38
N ARG A 248 9.78 -3.98 -7.10
CA ARG A 248 10.10 -2.62 -6.63
C ARG A 248 9.11 -2.14 -5.57
N GLY A 249 9.58 -1.21 -4.75
CA GLY A 249 8.79 -0.37 -3.87
C GLY A 249 9.23 1.09 -4.01
N CYS A 250 8.42 2.03 -3.56
CA CYS A 250 8.74 3.46 -3.55
C CYS A 250 8.20 4.07 -2.27
N CYS A 251 8.95 4.98 -1.63
CA CYS A 251 8.72 5.48 -0.28
C CYS A 251 8.71 4.39 0.81
N THR A 252 9.04 4.75 2.04
CA THR A 252 9.24 3.80 3.14
C THR A 252 8.33 4.06 4.34
N PHE A 253 7.09 4.52 4.09
CA PHE A 253 6.09 4.80 5.14
C PHE A 253 5.97 3.67 6.16
N GLY A 254 6.02 2.42 5.70
CA GLY A 254 6.15 1.24 6.56
C GLY A 254 6.72 0.04 5.82
N TYR A 255 7.79 -0.56 6.34
CA TYR A 255 8.34 -1.81 5.83
C TYR A 255 8.79 -2.71 6.97
N ALA A 256 8.65 -4.02 6.81
CA ALA A 256 9.18 -4.99 7.75
C ALA A 256 10.45 -5.64 7.18
N VAL A 257 11.36 -6.05 8.07
CA VAL A 257 12.57 -6.79 7.75
C VAL A 257 12.69 -8.04 8.61
N THR A 258 13.23 -9.12 8.05
CA THR A 258 13.83 -10.17 8.86
C THR A 258 15.23 -9.73 9.29
N GLN A 259 15.77 -10.34 10.35
CA GLN A 259 17.16 -10.12 10.74
C GLN A 259 18.13 -10.36 9.58
N ARG A 260 17.85 -11.38 8.75
CA ARG A 260 18.61 -11.69 7.54
C ARG A 260 18.49 -10.55 6.51
N GLY A 261 17.28 -10.07 6.26
CA GLY A 261 17.03 -8.92 5.39
C GLY A 261 17.79 -7.68 5.85
N ALA A 262 17.72 -7.34 7.14
CA ALA A 262 18.45 -6.22 7.72
C ALA A 262 19.96 -6.31 7.49
N ARG A 263 20.57 -7.49 7.69
CA ARG A 263 22.00 -7.72 7.41
C ARG A 263 22.35 -7.47 5.94
N LYS A 264 21.53 -7.97 5.00
CA LYS A 264 21.76 -7.79 3.56
C LYS A 264 21.64 -6.32 3.15
N ILE A 265 20.63 -5.61 3.65
CA ILE A 265 20.44 -4.18 3.38
C ILE A 265 21.62 -3.37 3.93
N LEU A 266 22.04 -3.63 5.18
CA LEU A 266 23.18 -2.93 5.78
C LEU A 266 24.48 -3.20 5.02
N ALA A 267 24.74 -4.44 4.60
CA ALA A 267 25.90 -4.75 3.76
C ALA A 267 25.87 -3.93 2.47
N ALA A 268 24.78 -4.01 1.72
CA ALA A 268 24.65 -3.35 0.42
C ALA A 268 24.66 -1.81 0.50
N LEU A 269 24.01 -1.23 1.50
CA LEU A 269 23.76 0.20 1.57
C LEU A 269 24.66 0.96 2.54
N SER A 270 25.36 0.28 3.46
CA SER A 270 26.31 0.90 4.39
C SER A 270 27.77 0.52 4.16
N LEU A 271 28.04 -0.63 3.54
CA LEU A 271 29.43 -1.09 3.31
C LEU A 271 29.83 -1.01 1.85
N ASP A 272 28.93 -1.39 0.93
CA ASP A 272 29.26 -1.50 -0.48
C ASP A 272 29.14 -0.15 -1.21
N HIS A 273 27.93 0.22 -1.67
CA HIS A 273 27.72 1.44 -2.46
C HIS A 273 26.26 1.92 -2.40
N VAL A 274 26.08 3.23 -2.26
CA VAL A 274 24.78 3.89 -2.40
C VAL A 274 24.97 5.33 -2.89
N ASP A 275 24.21 5.71 -3.91
CA ASP A 275 24.25 7.00 -4.59
C ASP A 275 22.85 7.53 -4.96
N VAL A 276 21.81 6.82 -4.53
CA VAL A 276 20.39 7.16 -4.70
C VAL A 276 19.68 7.23 -3.34
N PRO A 277 18.48 7.84 -3.24
CA PRO A 277 17.68 7.81 -2.02
C PRO A 277 17.43 6.38 -1.49
N VAL A 278 17.23 6.25 -0.17
CA VAL A 278 17.17 4.92 0.49
C VAL A 278 16.05 4.03 -0.01
N ASP A 279 14.89 4.60 -0.31
CA ASP A 279 13.74 3.87 -0.85
C ASP A 279 14.06 3.30 -2.24
N ILE A 280 14.69 4.10 -3.11
CA ILE A 280 15.14 3.65 -4.43
C ILE A 280 16.23 2.56 -4.30
N ALA A 281 17.22 2.75 -3.41
CA ALA A 281 18.27 1.76 -3.21
C ALA A 281 17.71 0.42 -2.69
N MET A 282 16.69 0.46 -1.81
CA MET A 282 15.98 -0.73 -1.36
C MET A 282 15.10 -1.35 -2.46
N ALA A 283 14.52 -0.54 -3.35
CA ALA A 283 13.79 -1.03 -4.51
C ALA A 283 14.71 -1.79 -5.47
N GLU A 284 15.91 -1.26 -5.75
CA GLU A 284 16.93 -1.93 -6.56
C GLU A 284 17.35 -3.27 -5.95
N LEU A 285 17.44 -3.36 -4.62
CA LEU A 285 17.69 -4.60 -3.91
C LEU A 285 16.54 -5.62 -4.10
N CYS A 286 15.28 -5.20 -4.08
CA CYS A 286 14.15 -6.09 -4.36
C CYS A 286 14.14 -6.60 -5.81
N GLY A 287 14.55 -5.75 -6.75
CA GLY A 287 14.61 -6.08 -8.17
C GLY A 287 15.86 -6.87 -8.57
N GLY A 288 16.93 -6.79 -7.79
CA GLY A 288 18.25 -7.26 -8.21
C GLY A 288 18.82 -6.40 -9.34
N GLU A 289 18.63 -5.10 -9.25
CA GLU A 289 19.00 -4.11 -10.27
C GLU A 289 20.31 -3.42 -9.93
N ASN A 290 20.92 -2.75 -10.93
CA ASN A 290 22.11 -1.91 -10.75
C ASN A 290 23.29 -2.61 -10.04
N GLY A 291 23.45 -3.91 -10.32
CA GLY A 291 24.53 -4.74 -9.76
C GLY A 291 24.31 -5.18 -8.32
N ARG A 292 23.12 -5.01 -7.76
CA ARG A 292 22.76 -5.42 -6.39
C ARG A 292 22.22 -6.85 -6.36
N ASP A 293 22.54 -7.57 -5.29
CA ASP A 293 21.97 -8.88 -5.02
C ASP A 293 20.47 -8.78 -4.69
N ARG A 294 19.69 -9.68 -5.29
CA ARG A 294 18.23 -9.67 -5.16
C ARG A 294 17.77 -10.10 -3.76
N LEU A 295 16.88 -9.31 -3.16
CA LEU A 295 16.15 -9.61 -1.93
C LEU A 295 14.81 -10.28 -2.21
N GLU A 296 14.34 -11.05 -1.24
CA GLU A 296 13.00 -11.63 -1.26
C GLU A 296 11.97 -10.63 -0.71
N CYS A 297 11.40 -9.81 -1.58
CA CYS A 297 10.45 -8.77 -1.21
C CYS A 297 9.00 -9.13 -1.55
N TYR A 298 8.04 -8.75 -0.70
CA TYR A 298 6.60 -8.87 -0.95
C TYR A 298 5.88 -7.59 -0.58
N ALA A 299 4.81 -7.26 -1.28
CA ALA A 299 4.05 -6.04 -1.04
C ALA A 299 2.54 -6.28 -1.22
N PRO A 300 1.69 -5.59 -0.46
CA PRO A 300 0.29 -5.42 -0.80
C PRO A 300 0.10 -4.32 -1.86
N TYR A 301 -1.00 -4.38 -2.60
CA TYR A 301 -1.52 -3.26 -3.37
C TYR A 301 -3.05 -3.22 -3.37
N PRO A 302 -3.70 -2.11 -3.01
CA PRO A 302 -3.10 -0.91 -2.44
C PRO A 302 -2.37 -1.17 -1.12
N ASN A 303 -1.64 -0.17 -0.64
CA ASN A 303 -0.84 -0.29 0.58
C ASN A 303 -1.70 -0.46 1.84
N ILE A 304 -1.15 -1.10 2.87
CA ILE A 304 -1.80 -1.28 4.19
C ILE A 304 -1.46 -0.09 5.10
N VAL A 305 -0.22 0.40 5.01
CA VAL A 305 0.22 1.62 5.69
C VAL A 305 0.35 2.75 4.67
N GLY A 306 -0.21 3.90 5.01
CA GLY A 306 -0.15 5.13 4.22
C GLY A 306 0.63 6.23 4.94
N THR A 307 0.73 7.39 4.31
CA THR A 307 1.23 8.63 4.94
C THR A 307 0.07 9.55 5.28
N PHE A 308 0.14 10.17 6.45
CA PHE A 308 -0.84 11.12 6.94
C PHE A 308 -0.37 12.55 6.71
N ARG A 309 -1.25 13.35 6.12
CA ARG A 309 -1.06 14.77 5.92
C ARG A 309 -1.93 15.53 6.91
N GLN A 310 -1.30 16.28 7.81
CA GLN A 310 -2.03 17.11 8.77
C GLN A 310 -2.66 18.30 8.06
N GLY A 311 -3.88 18.67 8.48
CA GLY A 311 -4.53 19.89 7.99
C GLY A 311 -3.73 21.14 8.36
N GLY A 312 -3.65 22.09 7.42
CA GLY A 312 -2.86 23.32 7.57
C GLY A 312 -1.83 23.49 6.44
N PRO A 313 -0.78 24.29 6.67
CA PRO A 313 0.25 24.54 5.65
C PRO A 313 1.05 23.29 5.26
N ALA A 314 1.24 23.08 3.96
CA ALA A 314 1.89 21.89 3.39
C ALA A 314 3.38 21.74 3.73
N TYR A 315 4.09 22.83 4.09
CA TYR A 315 5.50 22.76 4.50
C TYR A 315 5.77 21.80 5.67
N ARG A 316 4.73 21.51 6.47
CA ARG A 316 4.82 20.64 7.65
C ARG A 316 4.90 19.14 7.30
N ASN A 317 4.69 18.79 6.03
CA ASN A 317 4.58 17.41 5.55
C ASN A 317 5.90 16.64 5.60
N SER A 318 6.99 17.25 5.14
CA SER A 318 8.27 16.57 4.98
C SER A 318 9.44 17.44 5.42
N ASP A 319 10.39 16.83 6.12
CA ASP A 319 11.66 17.44 6.52
C ASP A 319 12.80 17.08 5.55
N ILE A 320 12.53 16.30 4.48
CA ILE A 320 13.55 15.90 3.50
C ILE A 320 13.92 17.07 2.59
N VAL A 321 12.98 17.92 2.21
CA VAL A 321 13.28 19.12 1.41
C VAL A 321 12.66 20.30 2.12
N SER A 322 13.49 21.24 2.57
CA SER A 322 13.02 22.52 3.09
C SER A 322 12.24 23.23 2.00
N ASN A 323 10.92 23.27 2.15
CA ASN A 323 10.04 24.06 1.32
C ASN A 323 9.23 25.00 2.22
N ASP A 324 8.94 26.20 1.74
CA ASP A 324 8.07 27.17 2.42
C ASP A 324 6.66 27.11 1.82
N ASP A 325 6.17 25.89 1.58
CA ASP A 325 4.87 25.69 0.97
C ASP A 325 3.75 26.05 1.95
N GLN A 326 3.22 27.26 1.79
CA GLN A 326 2.12 27.81 2.57
C GLN A 326 0.74 27.38 2.06
N SER A 327 0.66 26.51 1.04
CA SER A 327 -0.62 26.01 0.57
C SER A 327 -1.34 25.26 1.69
N LEU A 328 -2.63 25.58 1.85
CA LEU A 328 -3.47 24.96 2.87
C LEU A 328 -4.04 23.66 2.32
N GLN A 329 -3.81 22.57 3.05
CA GLN A 329 -4.40 21.26 2.76
C GLN A 329 -5.37 20.85 3.86
N VAL A 330 -6.34 20.02 3.48
CA VAL A 330 -7.23 19.34 4.43
C VAL A 330 -6.50 18.09 4.94
N ALA A 331 -6.73 17.75 6.20
CA ALA A 331 -6.17 16.54 6.77
C ALA A 331 -6.68 15.31 6.00
N HIS A 332 -5.77 14.42 5.60
CA HIS A 332 -6.11 13.17 4.92
C HIS A 332 -5.02 12.12 5.16
N SER A 333 -5.34 10.85 4.92
CA SER A 333 -4.36 9.78 4.87
C SER A 333 -4.36 9.14 3.49
N GLU A 334 -3.18 9.01 2.89
CA GLU A 334 -3.05 8.46 1.55
C GLU A 334 -3.40 6.97 1.52
N ASN A 335 -4.13 6.54 0.49
CA ASN A 335 -4.51 5.13 0.23
C ASN A 335 -5.26 4.44 1.39
N MET A 336 -5.92 5.21 2.26
CA MET A 336 -6.61 4.70 3.45
C MET A 336 -8.11 4.91 3.35
N VAL A 337 -8.92 4.18 4.13
CA VAL A 337 -10.36 4.46 4.28
C VAL A 337 -10.67 4.94 5.70
N TYR A 338 -10.35 4.13 6.72
CA TYR A 338 -10.61 4.44 8.13
C TYR A 338 -9.32 4.78 8.86
N SER A 339 -8.72 5.90 8.48
CA SER A 339 -7.49 6.43 9.07
C SER A 339 -7.59 6.49 10.60
N SER A 340 -6.60 5.89 11.28
CA SER A 340 -6.49 5.93 12.73
C SER A 340 -6.31 7.36 13.24
N ARG A 341 -5.54 8.18 12.51
CA ARG A 341 -5.26 9.57 12.85
C ARG A 341 -6.47 10.48 12.65
N LEU A 342 -7.18 10.38 11.53
CA LEU A 342 -8.40 11.18 11.29
C LEU A 342 -9.53 10.82 12.28
N ASN A 343 -9.59 9.57 12.71
CA ASN A 343 -10.63 9.10 13.63
C ASN A 343 -10.26 9.22 15.11
N ILE A 344 -9.09 9.74 15.45
CA ILE A 344 -8.55 9.68 16.81
C ILE A 344 -9.49 10.29 17.87
N HIS A 345 -10.08 11.45 17.58
CA HIS A 345 -11.03 12.10 18.48
C HIS A 345 -12.34 11.33 18.61
N ARG A 346 -12.78 10.62 17.56
CA ARG A 346 -13.98 9.80 17.60
C ARG A 346 -13.75 8.56 18.45
N VAL A 347 -12.65 7.85 18.21
CA VAL A 347 -12.25 6.67 18.97
C VAL A 347 -12.10 7.00 20.46
N LEU A 348 -11.42 8.11 20.80
CA LEU A 348 -11.29 8.56 22.19
C LEU A 348 -12.62 8.95 22.85
N ALA A 349 -13.59 9.40 22.05
CA ALA A 349 -14.94 9.72 22.53
C ALA A 349 -15.87 8.49 22.58
N GLY A 350 -15.38 7.28 22.28
CA GLY A 350 -16.20 6.07 22.17
C GLY A 350 -17.23 6.14 21.04
N LYS A 351 -16.97 6.96 20.01
CA LYS A 351 -17.83 7.08 18.84
C LYS A 351 -17.32 6.18 17.72
N PRO A 352 -18.21 5.61 16.88
CA PRO A 352 -17.76 4.79 15.77
C PRO A 352 -16.94 5.62 14.78
N ALA A 353 -15.94 5.01 14.15
CA ALA A 353 -15.07 5.71 13.20
C ALA A 353 -15.76 5.92 11.85
N LEU A 354 -15.38 6.97 11.14
CA LEU A 354 -15.89 7.31 9.82
C LEU A 354 -14.84 7.04 8.74
N SER A 355 -15.34 6.63 7.58
CA SER A 355 -14.60 6.69 6.33
C SER A 355 -14.24 8.14 6.02
N GLN A 356 -12.99 8.39 5.62
CA GLN A 356 -12.58 9.71 5.13
C GLN A 356 -13.21 10.05 3.76
N TRP A 357 -13.84 9.07 3.09
CA TRP A 357 -14.47 9.19 1.77
C TRP A 357 -16.00 9.09 1.82
N GLU A 358 -16.62 9.13 3.00
CA GLU A 358 -18.08 9.04 3.18
C GLU A 358 -18.71 7.77 2.54
N GLU A 359 -19.77 7.90 1.73
CA GLU A 359 -20.50 6.79 1.06
C GLU A 359 -20.08 6.56 -0.39
N GLU A 360 -18.86 6.96 -0.78
CA GLU A 360 -18.44 6.91 -2.19
C GLU A 360 -18.35 5.48 -2.76
N ALA A 361 -18.20 4.47 -1.91
CA ALA A 361 -17.97 3.09 -2.32
C ALA A 361 -19.06 2.12 -1.79
N PRO A 362 -19.74 1.32 -2.65
CA PRO A 362 -20.78 0.39 -2.21
C PRO A 362 -20.26 -0.80 -1.38
N TRP A 363 -18.94 -1.06 -1.40
CA TRP A 363 -18.30 -2.15 -0.64
C TRP A 363 -17.79 -1.71 0.75
N SER A 364 -17.78 -0.40 1.02
CA SER A 364 -17.18 0.17 2.23
C SER A 364 -18.19 1.06 2.96
N PRO A 365 -18.60 0.73 4.20
CA PRO A 365 -19.59 1.54 4.91
C PRO A 365 -19.01 2.90 5.32
N LYS A 366 -19.86 3.93 5.35
CA LYS A 366 -19.48 5.27 5.83
C LYS A 366 -18.98 5.28 7.28
N GLU A 367 -19.54 4.42 8.12
CA GLU A 367 -19.25 4.35 9.54
C GLU A 367 -18.95 2.89 9.91
N LEU A 368 -17.87 2.69 10.66
CA LEU A 368 -17.52 1.36 11.18
C LEU A 368 -18.52 0.93 12.26
N PRO A 369 -18.75 -0.38 12.43
CA PRO A 369 -19.53 -0.88 13.57
C PRO A 369 -18.84 -0.52 14.90
N GLU A 370 -19.61 -0.43 15.98
CA GLU A 370 -19.07 -0.22 17.33
C GLU A 370 -18.08 -1.33 17.73
N ASN A 371 -18.38 -2.56 17.30
CA ASN A 371 -17.51 -3.71 17.46
C ASN A 371 -16.78 -4.01 16.15
N LEU A 372 -15.47 -3.74 16.10
CA LEU A 372 -14.67 -4.00 14.90
C LEU A 372 -14.58 -5.49 14.53
N GLU A 373 -14.84 -6.43 15.46
CA GLU A 373 -14.91 -7.85 15.13
C GLU A 373 -16.11 -8.20 14.23
N GLU A 374 -17.13 -7.34 14.20
CA GLU A 374 -18.30 -7.48 13.32
C GLU A 374 -18.04 -6.90 11.93
N PHE A 375 -16.92 -6.19 11.73
CA PHE A 375 -16.55 -5.65 10.43
C PHE A 375 -16.03 -6.78 9.53
N PRO A 376 -16.77 -7.14 8.46
CA PRO A 376 -16.42 -8.29 7.65
C PRO A 376 -15.17 -7.99 6.83
N TYR A 377 -14.11 -8.76 7.03
CA TYR A 377 -12.93 -8.72 6.18
C TYR A 377 -12.89 -9.97 5.28
N PRO A 378 -12.86 -9.82 3.94
CA PRO A 378 -12.98 -10.94 3.01
C PRO A 378 -11.75 -11.84 3.03
N ARG A 379 -11.96 -13.11 2.70
CA ARG A 379 -10.87 -14.09 2.53
C ARG A 379 -10.33 -14.04 1.11
N GLY A 380 -9.02 -13.90 0.97
CA GLY A 380 -8.36 -13.99 -0.34
C GLY A 380 -8.10 -15.42 -0.82
N TYR A 381 -7.59 -15.53 -2.04
CA TYR A 381 -7.19 -16.78 -2.67
C TYR A 381 -6.01 -16.58 -3.62
N LEU A 382 -5.21 -17.63 -3.83
CA LEU A 382 -4.10 -17.62 -4.76
C LEU A 382 -4.62 -17.74 -6.20
N VAL A 383 -4.02 -16.97 -7.09
CA VAL A 383 -4.29 -16.97 -8.53
C VAL A 383 -2.96 -17.04 -9.26
N ASN A 384 -2.89 -17.92 -10.25
CA ASN A 384 -1.79 -17.96 -11.21
C ASN A 384 -2.28 -17.40 -12.55
N GLU A 385 -1.59 -16.38 -13.06
CA GLU A 385 -1.90 -15.72 -14.33
C GLU A 385 -1.99 -16.71 -15.51
N LEU A 386 -1.24 -17.82 -15.44
CA LEU A 386 -1.17 -18.85 -16.48
C LEU A 386 -2.37 -19.83 -16.46
N ASP A 387 -3.14 -19.90 -15.39
CA ASP A 387 -4.28 -20.82 -15.28
C ASP A 387 -5.54 -20.28 -16.01
N GLY A 388 -5.47 -19.05 -16.53
CA GLY A 388 -6.55 -18.35 -17.23
C GLY A 388 -6.40 -18.24 -18.75
N GLU A 389 -5.42 -18.93 -19.36
CA GLU A 389 -5.23 -19.02 -20.83
C GLU A 389 -5.66 -20.37 -21.43
#